data_AF-A0A3D6ALU9-F1
#
_entry.id   AF-A0A3D6ALU9-F1
#
_cell.length_a   1.000
_cell.length_b   1.000
_cell.length_c   1.000
_cell.angle_alpha   90.00
_cell.angle_beta   90.00
_cell.angle_gamma   90.00
#
_symmetry.space_group_name_H-M   'P 1'
#
loop_
_entity.id
_entity.type
_entity.pdbx_description
1 polymer ?
#
loop_
_entity_poly.entity_id
_entity_poly.type
_entity_poly.pdbx_seq_one_letter_code
_entity_poly.pdbx_strand_id
1 'polypeptide(L)'
;MPNRRKTPSAVETSVLYASRRRCCLCVFLDERDEVRRGQLAHINRDPSDATFENLVWLCLDHHDEYDSKTSQSKGVTQAEVKKYRDRLYDRHPEATQKAVVDSKEQDLPELVPLPPRSEFESVRRRFPKDLGFMAEPWRYPLWQVANQPELFAFKSGNGSDGICLIERIDLPDERIVVACMSVVGNPGISITNAVEDICFQVCERFEIPPDRLVWLEHYEDFDDEEWDMVTFGTSPPQGPFSNPTWKTMTPQLWKSLLLEPKKQLLQEHRHYQSKLNKLFYWPTKNLL
;
A
#
# COMPACT_ATOMS: atom_id res chain seq x y z
N MET A 1 -33.66 1.81 -22.16
CA MET A 1 -33.38 0.81 -21.13
C MET A 1 -32.06 1.18 -20.47
N PRO A 2 -31.96 1.25 -19.13
CA PRO A 2 -30.69 1.56 -18.49
C PRO A 2 -29.64 0.53 -18.94
N ASN A 3 -28.46 1.03 -19.31
CA ASN A 3 -27.40 0.24 -19.91
C ASN A 3 -26.93 -0.82 -18.90
N ARG A 4 -27.21 -2.10 -19.18
CA ARG A 4 -26.79 -3.22 -18.32
C ARG A 4 -25.27 -3.28 -18.33
N ARG A 5 -24.62 -2.74 -17.29
CA ARG A 5 -23.17 -2.91 -17.11
C ARG A 5 -22.90 -4.39 -16.88
N LYS A 6 -21.89 -4.93 -17.56
CA LYS A 6 -21.43 -6.29 -17.29
C LYS A 6 -20.77 -6.29 -15.91
N THR A 7 -21.10 -7.28 -15.09
CA THR A 7 -20.37 -7.54 -13.85
C THR A 7 -18.89 -7.76 -14.19
N PRO A 8 -17.95 -7.08 -13.52
CA PRO A 8 -16.52 -7.34 -13.72
C PRO A 8 -16.20 -8.81 -13.45
N SER A 9 -15.42 -9.44 -14.35
CA SER A 9 -15.15 -10.89 -14.30
C SER A 9 -14.48 -11.35 -13.00
N ALA A 10 -13.73 -10.47 -12.36
CA ALA A 10 -13.07 -10.76 -11.10
C ALA A 10 -14.04 -10.73 -9.91
N VAL A 11 -14.95 -9.75 -9.83
CA VAL A 11 -16.00 -9.75 -8.80
C VAL A 11 -16.90 -10.97 -8.97
N GLU A 12 -17.27 -11.33 -10.20
CA GLU A 12 -17.98 -12.58 -10.48
C GLU A 12 -17.20 -13.80 -9.97
N THR A 13 -15.90 -13.88 -10.24
CA THR A 13 -15.03 -14.96 -9.76
C THR A 13 -15.00 -15.03 -8.24
N SER A 14 -14.88 -13.89 -7.56
CA SER A 14 -14.89 -13.78 -6.09
C SER A 14 -16.20 -14.29 -5.50
N VAL A 15 -17.35 -13.90 -6.06
CA VAL A 15 -18.67 -14.37 -5.58
C VAL A 15 -18.83 -15.88 -5.80
N LEU A 16 -18.39 -16.41 -6.94
CA LEU A 16 -18.42 -17.84 -7.25
C LEU A 16 -17.52 -18.65 -6.31
N TYR A 17 -16.34 -18.11 -5.96
CA TYR A 17 -15.41 -18.75 -5.05
C TYR A 17 -15.92 -18.75 -3.61
N ALA A 18 -16.38 -17.59 -3.11
CA ALA A 18 -16.93 -17.44 -1.76
C ALA A 18 -18.19 -18.30 -1.55
N SER A 19 -19.08 -18.35 -2.55
CA SER A 19 -20.27 -19.21 -2.52
C SER A 19 -19.97 -20.68 -2.76
N ARG A 20 -18.80 -21.02 -3.31
CA ARG A 20 -18.46 -22.34 -3.84
C ARG A 20 -19.53 -22.90 -4.78
N ARG A 21 -20.19 -22.00 -5.55
CA ARG A 21 -21.35 -22.30 -6.41
C ARG A 21 -22.53 -22.97 -5.69
N ARG A 22 -22.69 -22.73 -4.39
CA ARG A 22 -23.84 -23.17 -3.59
C ARG A 22 -24.82 -22.03 -3.42
N CYS A 23 -26.11 -22.33 -3.55
CA CYS A 23 -27.16 -21.35 -3.30
C CYS A 23 -27.41 -21.24 -1.79
N CYS A 24 -27.28 -20.03 -1.24
CA CYS A 24 -27.48 -19.81 0.20
C CYS A 24 -28.89 -20.17 0.68
N LEU A 25 -29.91 -20.00 -0.17
CA LEU A 25 -31.29 -20.36 0.16
C LEU A 25 -31.48 -21.88 0.20
N CYS A 26 -30.97 -22.62 -0.79
CA CYS A 26 -30.97 -24.09 -0.75
C CYS A 26 -30.32 -24.63 0.53
N VAL A 27 -29.17 -24.07 0.91
CA VAL A 27 -28.41 -24.54 2.08
C VAL A 27 -29.17 -24.35 3.39
N PHE A 28 -29.89 -23.23 3.55
CA PHE A 28 -30.47 -22.86 4.85
C PHE A 28 -31.99 -22.98 4.94
N LEU A 29 -32.71 -23.07 3.83
CA LEU A 29 -34.16 -23.28 3.79
C LEU A 29 -34.52 -24.73 3.43
N ASP A 30 -33.76 -25.35 2.53
CA ASP A 30 -34.04 -26.71 2.04
C ASP A 30 -33.05 -27.77 2.55
N GLU A 31 -32.05 -27.36 3.33
CA GLU A 31 -30.96 -28.23 3.82
C GLU A 31 -30.15 -28.92 2.70
N ARG A 32 -30.06 -28.26 1.54
CA ARG A 32 -29.35 -28.75 0.35
C ARG A 32 -28.00 -28.05 0.18
N ASP A 33 -26.93 -28.76 0.52
CA ASP A 33 -25.53 -28.26 0.56
C ASP A 33 -24.66 -28.74 -0.63
N GLU A 34 -25.29 -28.99 -1.78
CA GLU A 34 -24.62 -29.33 -3.02
C GLU A 34 -24.36 -28.13 -3.95
N VAL A 35 -23.42 -28.29 -4.88
CA VAL A 35 -23.18 -27.31 -5.96
C VAL A 35 -24.40 -27.28 -6.89
N ARG A 36 -24.88 -26.09 -7.22
CA ARG A 36 -26.08 -25.89 -8.04
C ARG A 36 -25.74 -25.17 -9.34
N ARG A 37 -26.51 -25.45 -10.40
CA ARG A 37 -26.59 -24.57 -11.58
C ARG A 37 -27.35 -23.31 -11.19
N GLY A 38 -26.81 -22.15 -11.55
CA GLY A 38 -27.28 -20.88 -11.01
C GLY A 38 -26.76 -19.68 -11.77
N GLN A 39 -27.12 -18.51 -11.26
CA GLN A 39 -26.73 -17.21 -11.78
C GLN A 39 -26.47 -16.24 -10.64
N LEU A 40 -25.73 -15.18 -10.94
CA LEU A 40 -25.57 -14.05 -10.04
C LEU A 40 -26.84 -13.20 -10.02
N ALA A 41 -27.28 -12.82 -8.82
CA ALA A 41 -28.33 -11.84 -8.59
C ALA A 41 -27.77 -10.64 -7.83
N HIS A 42 -28.34 -9.47 -8.10
CA HIS A 42 -28.08 -8.24 -7.34
C HIS A 42 -29.07 -8.20 -6.18
N ILE A 43 -28.57 -8.15 -4.95
CA ILE A 43 -29.40 -8.15 -3.75
C ILE A 43 -30.29 -6.90 -3.74
N ASN A 44 -29.75 -5.72 -4.01
CA ASN A 44 -30.57 -4.50 -4.08
C ASN A 44 -31.47 -4.41 -5.33
N ARG A 45 -31.38 -5.37 -6.27
CA ARG A 45 -32.03 -5.38 -7.59
C ARG A 45 -31.63 -4.19 -8.49
N ASP A 46 -30.52 -3.54 -8.20
CA ASP A 46 -29.90 -2.54 -9.05
C ASP A 46 -28.82 -3.20 -9.93
N PRO A 47 -29.04 -3.34 -11.25
CA PRO A 47 -28.07 -3.94 -12.15
C PRO A 47 -26.81 -3.07 -12.39
N SER A 48 -26.76 -1.85 -11.85
CA SER A 48 -25.59 -0.97 -11.93
C SER A 48 -24.60 -1.16 -10.78
N ASP A 49 -25.02 -1.78 -9.67
CA ASP A 49 -24.22 -2.01 -8.47
C ASP A 49 -23.60 -3.42 -8.48
N ALA A 50 -22.48 -3.56 -9.18
CA ALA A 50 -21.77 -4.84 -9.31
C ALA A 50 -20.77 -5.10 -8.17
N THR A 51 -20.96 -4.54 -6.97
CA THR A 51 -20.08 -4.77 -5.82
C THR A 51 -20.21 -6.19 -5.28
N PHE A 52 -19.13 -6.70 -4.68
CA PHE A 52 -19.12 -8.04 -4.08
C PHE A 52 -20.22 -8.17 -3.00
N GLU A 53 -20.40 -7.13 -2.19
CA GLU A 53 -21.37 -7.05 -1.11
C GLU A 53 -22.82 -6.95 -1.60
N ASN A 54 -23.04 -6.61 -2.86
CA ASN A 54 -24.37 -6.56 -3.46
C ASN A 54 -24.67 -7.80 -4.32
N LEU A 55 -23.67 -8.61 -4.67
CA LEU A 55 -23.88 -9.81 -5.47
C LEU A 55 -24.10 -11.06 -4.61
N VAL A 56 -24.85 -12.01 -5.17
CA VAL A 56 -25.10 -13.32 -4.58
C VAL A 56 -25.25 -14.37 -5.67
N TRP A 57 -24.73 -15.58 -5.42
CA TRP A 57 -24.97 -16.74 -6.26
C TRP A 57 -26.23 -17.48 -5.81
N LEU A 58 -27.21 -17.61 -6.71
CA LEU A 58 -28.44 -18.37 -6.47
C LEU A 58 -28.62 -19.45 -7.53
N CYS A 59 -29.23 -20.59 -7.17
CA CYS A 59 -29.66 -21.56 -8.17
C CYS A 59 -30.81 -20.97 -9.00
N LEU A 60 -31.04 -21.50 -10.21
CA LEU A 60 -32.06 -20.94 -11.11
C LEU A 60 -33.44 -20.80 -10.45
N ASP A 61 -33.90 -21.84 -9.74
CA ASP A 61 -35.20 -21.81 -9.06
C ASP A 61 -35.35 -20.62 -8.08
N HIS A 62 -34.36 -20.44 -7.20
CA HIS A 62 -34.34 -19.35 -6.23
C HIS A 62 -34.00 -17.99 -6.83
N HIS A 63 -33.27 -17.97 -7.95
CA HIS A 63 -32.99 -16.75 -8.70
C HIS A 63 -34.29 -16.22 -9.30
N ASP A 64 -35.06 -17.08 -9.96
CA ASP A 64 -36.37 -16.75 -10.54
C ASP A 64 -37.37 -16.34 -9.45
N GLU A 65 -37.43 -17.08 -8.33
CA GLU A 65 -38.28 -16.72 -7.19
C GLU A 65 -37.91 -15.32 -6.65
N TYR A 66 -36.61 -15.06 -6.48
CA TYR A 66 -36.12 -13.80 -5.95
C TYR A 66 -36.33 -12.61 -6.89
N ASP A 67 -36.25 -12.81 -8.21
CA ASP A 67 -36.47 -11.74 -9.19
C ASP A 67 -37.96 -11.50 -9.46
N SER A 68 -38.80 -12.51 -9.22
CA SER A 68 -40.24 -12.41 -9.40
C SER A 68 -40.93 -11.48 -8.37
N LYS A 69 -42.04 -10.87 -8.80
CA LYS A 69 -43.01 -10.21 -7.91
C LYS A 69 -44.29 -11.01 -7.95
N THR A 70 -44.58 -11.78 -6.91
CA THR A 70 -45.87 -12.48 -6.77
C THR A 70 -46.86 -11.58 -6.03
N SER A 71 -48.13 -11.61 -6.41
CA SER A 71 -49.21 -10.87 -5.73
C SER A 71 -49.93 -11.69 -4.65
N GLN A 72 -49.62 -12.99 -4.55
CA GLN A 72 -50.35 -13.94 -3.72
C GLN A 72 -49.52 -14.51 -2.56
N SER A 73 -48.18 -14.56 -2.69
CA SER A 73 -47.27 -15.07 -1.67
C SER A 73 -46.27 -13.99 -1.26
N LYS A 74 -45.67 -14.13 -0.07
CA LYS A 74 -44.49 -13.36 0.28
C LYS A 74 -43.29 -14.08 -0.34
N GLY A 75 -42.69 -13.49 -1.37
CA GLY A 75 -41.42 -13.97 -1.92
C GLY A 75 -40.25 -13.68 -0.99
N VAL A 76 -39.08 -14.21 -1.36
CA VAL A 76 -37.83 -14.01 -0.60
C VAL A 76 -37.41 -12.54 -0.63
N THR A 77 -37.10 -11.98 0.53
CA THR A 77 -36.70 -10.57 0.67
C THR A 77 -35.19 -10.36 0.53
N GLN A 78 -34.79 -9.13 0.19
CA GLN A 78 -33.36 -8.76 0.10
C GLN A 78 -32.62 -9.03 1.42
N ALA A 79 -33.28 -8.78 2.55
CA ALA A 79 -32.72 -8.99 3.88
C ALA A 79 -32.47 -10.48 4.18
N GLU A 80 -33.38 -11.35 3.75
CA GLU A 80 -33.21 -12.81 3.89
C GLU A 80 -32.06 -13.32 3.03
N VAL A 81 -32.02 -12.92 1.75
CA VAL A 81 -30.93 -13.30 0.85
C VAL A 81 -29.59 -12.86 1.40
N LYS A 82 -29.47 -11.61 1.84
CA LYS A 82 -28.25 -11.09 2.45
C LYS A 82 -27.83 -11.89 3.68
N LYS A 83 -28.77 -12.12 4.61
CA LYS A 83 -28.50 -12.86 5.85
C LYS A 83 -28.03 -14.29 5.59
N TYR A 84 -28.68 -14.99 4.66
CA TYR A 84 -28.30 -16.36 4.32
C TYR A 84 -26.99 -16.43 3.53
N ARG A 85 -26.72 -15.46 2.64
CA ARG A 85 -25.43 -15.35 1.96
C ARG A 85 -24.29 -15.16 2.96
N ASP A 86 -24.42 -14.19 3.85
CA ASP A 86 -23.38 -13.88 4.83
C ASP A 86 -23.11 -15.11 5.72
N ARG A 87 -24.18 -15.79 6.17
CA ARG A 87 -24.07 -17.06 6.91
C ARG A 87 -23.40 -18.19 6.10
N LEU A 88 -23.56 -18.23 4.78
CA LEU A 88 -22.87 -19.20 3.92
C LEU A 88 -21.36 -18.89 3.86
N TYR A 89 -21.02 -17.61 3.75
CA TYR A 89 -19.63 -17.13 3.67
C TYR A 89 -18.88 -17.34 4.99
N ASP A 90 -19.57 -17.21 6.13
CA ASP A 90 -19.01 -17.46 7.46
C ASP A 90 -18.54 -18.91 7.65
N ARG A 91 -19.06 -19.87 6.88
CA ARG A 91 -18.57 -21.26 6.92
C ARG A 91 -17.15 -21.39 6.37
N HIS A 92 -16.71 -20.44 5.54
CA HIS A 92 -15.45 -20.48 4.82
C HIS A 92 -14.75 -19.10 4.84
N PRO A 93 -14.31 -18.64 6.03
CA PRO A 93 -13.80 -17.28 6.21
C PRO A 93 -12.58 -16.98 5.34
N GLU A 94 -11.71 -17.96 5.08
CA GLU A 94 -10.53 -17.78 4.21
C GLU A 94 -10.90 -17.43 2.77
N ALA A 95 -11.99 -18.01 2.24
CA ALA A 95 -12.46 -17.72 0.89
C ALA A 95 -13.08 -16.32 0.78
N THR A 96 -13.76 -15.91 1.86
CA THR A 96 -14.40 -14.59 1.98
C THR A 96 -13.36 -13.49 2.15
N GLN A 97 -12.34 -13.70 2.99
CA GLN A 97 -11.26 -12.73 3.21
C GLN A 97 -10.49 -12.47 1.91
N LYS A 98 -10.16 -13.52 1.15
CA LYS A 98 -9.49 -13.37 -0.14
C LYS A 98 -10.35 -12.61 -1.16
N ALA A 99 -11.65 -12.93 -1.25
CA ALA A 99 -12.59 -12.26 -2.15
C ALA A 99 -12.80 -10.76 -1.84
N VAL A 100 -12.79 -10.38 -0.56
CA VAL A 100 -12.90 -8.98 -0.11
C VAL A 100 -11.61 -8.20 -0.37
N VAL A 101 -10.44 -8.84 -0.27
CA VAL A 101 -9.15 -8.24 -0.62
C VAL A 101 -9.07 -8.01 -2.14
N ASP A 102 -9.38 -9.03 -2.95
CA ASP A 102 -9.32 -8.96 -4.41
C ASP A 102 -10.33 -7.92 -4.99
N SER A 103 -11.48 -7.72 -4.34
CA SER A 103 -12.46 -6.70 -4.77
C SER A 103 -12.04 -5.27 -4.40
N LYS A 104 -11.37 -5.08 -3.26
CA LYS A 104 -10.79 -3.78 -2.87
C LYS A 104 -9.56 -3.41 -3.72
N GLU A 105 -8.84 -4.39 -4.24
CA GLU A 105 -7.70 -4.17 -5.15
C GLU A 105 -8.15 -3.72 -6.56
N GLN A 106 -9.44 -3.88 -6.91
CA GLN A 106 -10.01 -3.40 -8.17
C GLN A 106 -10.60 -2.00 -8.10
N ASP A 107 -10.87 -1.50 -6.89
CA ASP A 107 -11.04 -0.09 -6.58
C ASP A 107 -9.69 0.56 -6.25
N LEU A 108 -8.64 0.23 -7.02
CA LEU A 108 -7.47 1.10 -7.06
C LEU A 108 -7.99 2.47 -7.48
N PRO A 109 -7.80 3.52 -6.66
CA PRO A 109 -8.25 4.85 -7.03
C PRO A 109 -7.64 5.16 -8.40
N GLU A 110 -8.48 5.60 -9.34
CA GLU A 110 -8.01 6.41 -10.46
C GLU A 110 -7.01 7.38 -9.86
N LEU A 111 -5.73 7.27 -10.28
CA LEU A 111 -4.63 8.03 -9.70
C LEU A 111 -5.13 9.44 -9.50
N VAL A 112 -5.38 9.81 -8.25
CA VAL A 112 -5.89 11.14 -7.91
C VAL A 112 -4.89 12.07 -8.57
N PRO A 113 -5.33 12.97 -9.49
CA PRO A 113 -4.41 13.94 -10.05
C PRO A 113 -3.71 14.59 -8.87
N LEU A 114 -2.38 14.49 -8.84
CA LEU A 114 -1.58 14.98 -7.73
C LEU A 114 -2.12 16.35 -7.33
N PRO A 115 -2.29 16.61 -6.02
CA PRO A 115 -2.79 17.89 -5.55
C PRO A 115 -2.03 19.04 -6.24
N PRO A 116 -2.66 20.22 -6.39
CA PRO A 116 -2.10 21.32 -7.16
C PRO A 116 -0.64 21.58 -6.76
N ARG A 117 0.27 21.20 -7.68
CA ARG A 117 1.75 21.30 -7.62
C ARG A 117 2.35 21.08 -6.23
N SER A 118 2.84 19.88 -5.96
CA SER A 118 3.67 19.64 -4.77
C SER A 118 4.83 20.65 -4.70
N GLU A 119 5.30 20.96 -3.50
CA GLU A 119 6.45 21.85 -3.31
C GLU A 119 7.68 21.33 -4.09
N PHE A 120 7.82 20.01 -4.17
CA PHE A 120 8.82 19.32 -4.98
C PHE A 120 8.68 19.56 -6.48
N GLU A 121 7.47 19.53 -7.04
CA GLU A 121 7.24 19.88 -8.45
C GLU A 121 7.63 21.35 -8.73
N SER A 122 7.31 22.24 -7.79
CA SER A 122 7.68 23.65 -7.87
C SER A 122 9.20 23.88 -7.77
N VAL A 123 9.92 23.05 -7.00
CA VAL A 123 11.39 23.04 -6.99
C VAL A 123 11.94 22.51 -8.31
N ARG A 124 11.50 21.35 -8.81
CA ARG A 124 11.98 20.79 -10.11
C ARG A 124 11.88 21.77 -11.26
N ARG A 125 10.76 22.52 -11.35
CA ARG A 125 10.56 23.54 -12.40
C ARG A 125 11.50 24.73 -12.27
N ARG A 126 11.86 25.14 -11.05
CA ARG A 126 12.78 26.26 -10.80
C ARG A 126 14.24 25.87 -11.00
N PHE A 127 14.56 24.59 -10.81
CA PHE A 127 15.92 24.05 -10.88
C PHE A 127 16.05 22.94 -11.95
N PRO A 128 15.74 23.22 -13.23
CA PRO A 128 15.73 22.20 -14.28
C PRO A 128 17.14 21.70 -14.65
N LYS A 129 18.19 22.48 -14.36
CA LYS A 129 19.58 22.03 -14.56
C LYS A 129 19.98 20.98 -13.53
N ASP A 130 19.56 21.19 -12.29
CA ASP A 130 19.92 20.34 -11.17
C ASP A 130 19.03 19.09 -11.12
N LEU A 131 17.73 19.20 -11.45
CA LEU A 131 16.75 18.10 -11.31
C LEU A 131 16.16 17.61 -12.63
N GLY A 132 16.66 18.09 -13.77
CA GLY A 132 16.13 17.74 -15.09
C GLY A 132 16.20 16.24 -15.39
N PHE A 133 17.18 15.54 -14.82
CA PHE A 133 17.35 14.09 -14.96
C PHE A 133 16.21 13.29 -14.27
N MET A 134 15.48 13.92 -13.34
CA MET A 134 14.32 13.35 -12.65
C MET A 134 12.98 13.59 -13.36
N ALA A 135 13.00 14.22 -14.55
CA ALA A 135 11.76 14.54 -15.28
C ALA A 135 10.99 13.30 -15.73
N GLU A 136 11.68 12.17 -15.92
CA GLU A 136 11.04 10.88 -16.19
C GLU A 136 10.81 10.09 -14.90
N PRO A 137 9.56 9.95 -14.44
CA PRO A 137 9.26 9.24 -13.19
C PRO A 137 9.63 7.75 -13.30
N TRP A 138 10.22 7.22 -12.24
CA TRP A 138 10.41 5.77 -12.07
C TRP A 138 9.05 5.07 -12.11
N ARG A 139 8.83 4.20 -13.09
CA ARG A 139 7.57 3.46 -13.30
C ARG A 139 7.40 2.24 -12.40
N TYR A 140 8.36 1.95 -11.52
CA TYR A 140 8.26 0.80 -10.63
C TYR A 140 7.41 1.13 -9.40
N PRO A 141 6.36 0.36 -9.10
CA PRO A 141 5.60 0.45 -7.86
C PRO A 141 6.43 -0.19 -6.75
N LEU A 142 7.30 0.59 -6.14
CA LEU A 142 8.06 0.20 -4.94
C LEU A 142 7.61 1.13 -3.83
N TRP A 143 6.54 0.74 -3.13
CA TRP A 143 6.29 0.92 -1.68
C TRP A 143 4.82 0.68 -1.31
N GLN A 144 4.56 -0.10 -0.25
CA GLN A 144 3.35 0.04 0.58
C GLN A 144 3.55 -0.33 2.07
N VAL A 145 4.73 -0.71 2.56
CA VAL A 145 4.88 -1.19 3.95
C VAL A 145 5.80 -0.29 4.79
N ALA A 146 5.19 0.54 5.65
CA ALA A 146 5.94 1.28 6.68
C ALA A 146 6.63 0.32 7.67
N ASN A 147 7.72 0.76 8.30
CA ASN A 147 8.47 -0.01 9.30
C ASN A 147 9.14 -1.31 8.77
N GLN A 148 9.40 -1.38 7.46
CA GLN A 148 10.19 -2.43 6.83
C GLN A 148 11.18 -1.82 5.84
N PRO A 149 12.45 -2.27 5.81
CA PRO A 149 13.38 -1.90 4.77
C PRO A 149 12.93 -2.47 3.42
N GLU A 150 12.88 -1.62 2.41
CA GLU A 150 12.56 -1.99 1.04
C GLU A 150 13.61 -1.47 0.06
N LEU A 151 13.80 -2.19 -1.04
CA LEU A 151 14.67 -1.74 -2.12
C LEU A 151 14.11 -0.47 -2.76
N PHE A 152 14.98 0.52 -2.90
CA PHE A 152 14.69 1.79 -3.52
C PHE A 152 15.67 2.03 -4.65
N ALA A 153 15.14 2.19 -5.86
CA ALA A 153 15.93 2.62 -7.01
C ALA A 153 15.92 4.15 -7.08
N PHE A 154 17.09 4.73 -7.32
CA PHE A 154 17.26 6.17 -7.40
C PHE A 154 18.05 6.55 -8.66
N LYS A 155 17.78 7.75 -9.17
CA LYS A 155 18.64 8.42 -10.16
C LYS A 155 19.55 9.42 -9.47
N SER A 156 20.77 9.56 -9.94
CA SER A 156 21.71 10.58 -9.45
C SER A 156 21.97 11.64 -10.50
N GLY A 157 22.47 12.81 -10.09
CA GLY A 157 22.73 13.96 -10.96
C GLY A 157 23.72 13.71 -12.09
N ASN A 158 24.53 12.66 -12.01
CA ASN A 158 25.42 12.23 -13.11
C ASN A 158 24.72 11.31 -14.14
N GLY A 159 23.42 11.05 -13.97
CA GLY A 159 22.62 10.17 -14.83
C GLY A 159 22.74 8.68 -14.52
N SER A 160 23.46 8.29 -13.47
CA SER A 160 23.58 6.90 -13.04
C SER A 160 22.37 6.48 -12.20
N ASP A 161 21.86 5.29 -12.48
CA ASP A 161 20.84 4.62 -11.68
C ASP A 161 21.53 3.82 -10.57
N GLY A 162 21.04 3.97 -9.34
CA GLY A 162 21.52 3.23 -8.18
C GLY A 162 20.39 2.54 -7.43
N ILE A 163 20.76 1.68 -6.48
CA ILE A 163 19.84 1.03 -5.56
C ILE A 163 20.33 1.17 -4.12
N CYS A 164 19.39 1.29 -3.20
CA CYS A 164 19.61 1.25 -1.75
C CYS A 164 18.44 0.57 -1.05
N LEU A 165 18.54 0.40 0.27
CA LEU A 165 17.39 0.08 1.10
C LEU A 165 16.93 1.34 1.81
N ILE A 166 15.61 1.57 1.89
CA ILE A 166 15.04 2.62 2.72
C ILE A 166 14.05 2.02 3.72
N GLU A 167 14.04 2.54 4.92
CA GLU A 167 13.02 2.27 5.93
C GLU A 167 12.46 3.59 6.46
N ARG A 168 11.14 3.74 6.44
CA ARG A 168 10.45 4.88 7.05
C ARG A 168 9.91 4.51 8.42
N ILE A 169 10.11 5.40 9.38
CA ILE A 169 9.63 5.28 10.76
C ILE A 169 9.04 6.63 11.21
N ASP A 170 7.75 6.66 11.53
CA ASP A 170 7.04 7.86 11.99
C ASP A 170 7.15 8.00 13.52
N LEU A 171 7.94 8.95 14.01
CA LEU A 171 8.18 9.11 15.44
C LEU A 171 6.94 9.66 16.17
N PRO A 172 6.81 9.41 17.50
CA PRO A 172 5.70 9.94 18.29
C PRO A 172 5.60 11.47 18.35
N ASP A 173 6.70 12.17 18.04
CA ASP A 173 6.79 13.64 18.01
C ASP A 173 6.65 14.23 16.60
N GLU A 174 5.99 13.49 15.70
CA GLU A 174 5.67 13.87 14.33
C GLU A 174 6.86 13.90 13.36
N ARG A 175 8.10 13.79 13.83
CA ARG A 175 9.26 13.61 12.93
C ARG A 175 9.16 12.28 12.18
N ILE A 176 9.73 12.25 10.98
CA ILE A 176 9.75 11.07 10.11
C ILE A 176 11.20 10.70 9.86
N VAL A 177 11.62 9.56 10.40
CA VAL A 177 12.94 9.00 10.14
C VAL A 177 12.89 8.25 8.81
N VAL A 178 13.81 8.58 7.91
CA VAL A 178 14.15 7.74 6.76
C VAL A 178 15.55 7.19 6.99
N ALA A 179 15.64 5.88 7.19
CA ALA A 179 16.90 5.16 7.26
C ALA A 179 17.27 4.63 5.88
N CYS A 180 18.29 5.23 5.27
CA CYS A 180 18.85 4.85 3.98
C CYS A 180 20.12 4.02 4.18
N MET A 181 20.09 2.77 3.74
CA MET A 181 21.16 1.80 3.92
C MET A 181 21.77 1.42 2.57
N SER A 182 23.10 1.40 2.51
CA SER A 182 23.82 0.92 1.33
C SER A 182 23.54 -0.57 1.11
N VAL A 183 23.44 -1.00 -0.14
CA VAL A 183 23.39 -2.42 -0.50
C VAL A 183 24.65 -2.83 -1.24
N VAL A 184 25.11 -4.05 -0.96
CA VAL A 184 26.21 -4.67 -1.72
C VAL A 184 25.78 -4.81 -3.18
N GLY A 185 26.63 -4.35 -4.09
CA GLY A 185 26.37 -4.45 -5.54
C GLY A 185 25.47 -3.35 -6.11
N ASN A 186 25.31 -2.22 -5.41
CA ASN A 186 24.73 -1.01 -6.00
C ASN A 186 25.49 -0.65 -7.31
N PRO A 187 24.83 -0.65 -8.49
CA PRO A 187 25.49 -0.40 -9.77
C PRO A 187 25.73 1.09 -10.04
N GLY A 188 25.09 1.97 -9.26
CA GLY A 188 25.20 3.41 -9.40
C GLY A 188 26.32 4.01 -8.53
N ILE A 189 26.18 5.29 -8.22
CA ILE A 189 27.08 5.95 -7.27
C ILE A 189 26.72 5.59 -5.82
N SER A 190 27.65 5.78 -4.89
CA SER A 190 27.38 5.56 -3.46
C SER A 190 26.21 6.42 -2.99
N ILE A 191 25.46 5.93 -1.99
CA ILE A 191 24.34 6.69 -1.43
C ILE A 191 24.80 8.00 -0.79
N THR A 192 26.06 8.08 -0.32
CA THR A 192 26.70 9.30 0.22
C THR A 192 26.73 10.40 -0.82
N ASN A 193 27.22 10.04 -2.01
CA ASN A 193 27.41 10.97 -3.11
C ASN A 193 26.09 11.30 -3.80
N ALA A 194 25.04 10.51 -3.57
CA ALA A 194 23.69 10.72 -4.09
C ALA A 194 22.71 11.22 -3.03
N VAL A 195 23.15 11.53 -1.81
CA VAL A 195 22.23 11.69 -0.67
C VAL A 195 21.19 12.80 -0.90
N GLU A 196 21.59 13.90 -1.53
CA GLU A 196 20.72 15.01 -1.92
C GLU A 196 19.63 14.55 -2.90
N ASP A 197 20.01 13.79 -3.92
CA ASP A 197 19.12 13.27 -4.97
C ASP A 197 18.17 12.19 -4.43
N ILE A 198 18.68 11.28 -3.61
CA ILE A 198 17.90 10.20 -2.99
C ILE A 198 16.88 10.83 -2.03
N CYS A 199 17.33 11.75 -1.17
CA CYS A 199 16.46 12.45 -0.23
C CYS A 199 15.33 13.19 -0.95
N PHE A 200 15.63 13.91 -2.02
CA PHE A 200 14.61 14.57 -2.85
C PHE A 200 13.60 13.56 -3.42
N GLN A 201 14.08 12.46 -4.02
CA GLN A 201 13.21 11.42 -4.59
C GLN A 201 12.33 10.74 -3.56
N VAL A 202 12.88 10.41 -2.38
CA VAL A 202 12.15 9.77 -1.29
C VAL A 202 11.09 10.73 -0.76
N CYS A 203 11.45 11.97 -0.43
CA CYS A 203 10.48 12.92 0.11
C CYS A 203 9.38 13.29 -0.88
N GLU A 204 9.72 13.47 -2.17
CA GLU A 204 8.73 13.72 -3.21
C GLU A 204 7.78 12.52 -3.36
N ARG A 205 8.33 11.30 -3.41
CA ARG A 205 7.55 10.08 -3.65
C ARG A 205 6.64 9.71 -2.48
N PHE A 206 7.06 9.97 -1.26
CA PHE A 206 6.34 9.59 -0.04
C PHE A 206 5.65 10.76 0.66
N GLU A 207 5.62 11.92 0.00
CA GLU A 207 5.02 13.16 0.51
C GLU A 207 5.53 13.51 1.92
N ILE A 208 6.83 13.33 2.15
CA ILE A 208 7.47 13.62 3.44
C ILE A 208 7.80 15.12 3.49
N PRO A 209 7.22 15.88 4.43
CA PRO A 209 7.56 17.28 4.60
C PRO A 209 9.04 17.44 5.00
N PRO A 210 9.84 18.26 4.30
CA PRO A 210 11.26 18.42 4.58
C PRO A 210 11.60 18.86 6.01
N ASP A 211 10.71 19.62 6.66
CA ASP A 211 10.84 20.09 8.04
C ASP A 211 10.60 18.99 9.08
N ARG A 212 9.92 17.90 8.69
CA ARG A 212 9.69 16.72 9.53
C ARG A 212 10.72 15.63 9.32
N LEU A 213 11.54 15.72 8.26
CA LEU A 213 12.50 14.68 7.90
C LEU A 213 13.66 14.57 8.91
N VAL A 214 13.96 13.34 9.29
CA VAL A 214 15.23 12.95 9.91
C VAL A 214 15.89 11.90 9.01
N TRP A 215 16.95 12.29 8.30
CA TRP A 215 17.66 11.38 7.41
C TRP A 215 18.76 10.66 8.17
N LEU A 216 18.69 9.32 8.21
CA LEU A 216 19.73 8.46 8.73
C LEU A 216 20.36 7.70 7.58
N GLU A 217 21.67 7.66 7.56
CA GLU A 217 22.48 7.01 6.56
C GLU A 217 23.31 5.90 7.21
N HIS A 218 23.43 4.77 6.55
CA HIS A 218 24.17 3.63 7.08
C HIS A 218 24.94 2.90 5.99
N TYR A 219 26.20 2.62 6.31
CA TYR A 219 27.11 1.84 5.48
C TYR A 219 27.55 0.58 6.20
N GLU A 220 27.58 -0.52 5.45
CA GLU A 220 28.32 -1.71 5.86
C GLU A 220 29.71 -1.62 5.23
N ASP A 221 30.62 -0.93 5.92
CA ASP A 221 32.05 -0.91 5.55
C ASP A 221 32.87 -1.73 6.55
N PHE A 222 33.98 -2.28 6.06
CA PHE A 222 34.59 -3.54 6.50
C PHE A 222 35.00 -3.71 7.98
N ASP A 223 34.91 -2.69 8.83
CA ASP A 223 35.33 -2.81 10.24
C ASP A 223 34.44 -2.08 11.27
N ASP A 224 33.55 -1.16 10.87
CA ASP A 224 32.66 -0.43 11.80
C ASP A 224 31.29 -0.15 11.16
N GLU A 225 30.22 -0.62 11.80
CA GLU A 225 28.84 -0.28 11.43
C GLU A 225 28.54 1.15 11.89
N GLU A 226 28.73 2.11 10.99
CA GLU A 226 28.50 3.53 11.29
C GLU A 226 27.14 3.99 10.76
N TRP A 227 26.39 4.65 11.64
CA TRP A 227 25.18 5.38 11.28
C TRP A 227 25.47 6.87 11.40
N ASP A 228 25.10 7.61 10.37
CA ASP A 228 25.17 9.06 10.35
C ASP A 228 23.77 9.68 10.29
N MET A 229 23.56 10.74 11.04
CA MET A 229 22.44 11.65 10.78
C MET A 229 22.89 12.69 9.77
N VAL A 230 22.17 12.80 8.66
CA VAL A 230 22.46 13.77 7.61
C VAL A 230 21.52 14.96 7.76
N THR A 231 22.10 16.15 7.73
CA THR A 231 21.36 17.42 7.69
C THR A 231 21.71 18.18 6.43
N PHE A 232 20.80 19.02 5.94
CA PHE A 232 20.97 19.78 4.70
C PHE A 232 20.92 21.27 4.97
N GLY A 233 21.81 22.04 4.35
CA GLY A 233 21.81 23.50 4.44
C GLY A 233 20.66 24.15 3.67
N THR A 234 20.18 23.49 2.61
CA THR A 234 18.99 23.88 1.85
C THR A 234 18.06 22.69 1.75
N SER A 235 16.75 22.94 1.77
CA SER A 235 15.71 21.94 1.53
C SER A 235 14.54 22.57 0.77
N PRO A 236 13.59 21.76 0.26
CA PRO A 236 12.35 22.30 -0.27
C PRO A 236 11.53 23.00 0.83
N PRO A 237 10.77 24.06 0.49
CA PRO A 237 10.58 24.64 -0.84
C PRO A 237 11.66 25.66 -1.26
N GLN A 238 12.70 25.92 -0.46
CA GLN A 238 13.71 26.95 -0.76
C GLN A 238 14.61 26.56 -1.94
N GLY A 239 14.94 25.28 -2.06
CA GLY A 239 15.72 24.72 -3.17
C GLY A 239 15.69 23.19 -3.14
N PRO A 240 16.47 22.51 -3.99
CA PRO A 240 16.76 21.10 -3.77
C PRO A 240 17.47 20.91 -2.43
N PHE A 241 17.46 19.68 -1.91
CA PHE A 241 18.35 19.34 -0.80
C PHE A 241 19.79 19.65 -1.21
N SER A 242 20.53 20.41 -0.39
CA SER A 242 21.90 20.77 -0.72
C SER A 242 22.78 20.97 0.51
N ASN A 243 24.10 20.87 0.32
CA ASN A 243 25.12 21.06 1.36
C ASN A 243 24.93 20.09 2.54
N PRO A 244 24.97 18.76 2.29
CA PRO A 244 24.83 17.76 3.34
C PRO A 244 25.95 17.87 4.38
N THR A 245 25.59 17.62 5.63
CA THR A 245 26.54 17.49 6.75
C THR A 245 26.19 16.21 7.51
N TRP A 246 27.20 15.35 7.66
CA TRP A 246 27.11 14.09 8.38
C TRP A 246 27.50 14.27 9.83
N LYS A 247 26.74 13.62 10.71
CA LYS A 247 27.03 13.56 12.13
C LYS A 247 26.83 12.14 12.62
N THR A 248 27.92 11.50 13.05
CA THR A 248 27.89 10.17 13.64
C THR A 248 26.85 10.08 14.75
N MET A 249 26.03 9.04 14.69
CA MET A 249 24.95 8.80 15.64
C MET A 249 25.50 8.40 17.01
N THR A 250 25.37 9.32 17.97
CA THR A 250 25.73 9.07 19.36
C THR A 250 24.59 8.40 20.14
N PRO A 251 24.85 7.75 21.29
CA PRO A 251 23.81 7.22 22.15
C PRO A 251 22.73 8.24 22.53
N GLN A 252 23.10 9.52 22.69
CA GLN A 252 22.16 10.60 22.98
C GLN A 252 21.25 10.90 21.78
N LEU A 253 21.79 10.88 20.56
CA LEU A 253 20.99 11.07 19.34
C LEU A 253 20.01 9.91 19.14
N TRP A 254 20.47 8.66 19.29
CA TRP A 254 19.60 7.48 19.27
C TRP A 254 18.45 7.57 20.26
N LYS A 255 18.77 7.91 21.51
CA LYS A 255 17.77 8.13 22.56
C LYS A 255 16.77 9.23 22.20
N SER A 256 17.24 10.31 21.57
CA SER A 256 16.36 11.41 21.13
C SER A 256 15.39 11.02 20.02
N LEU A 257 15.69 9.95 19.26
CA LEU A 257 14.81 9.39 18.24
C LEU A 257 13.95 8.24 18.77
N LEU A 258 14.16 7.79 20.02
CA LEU A 258 13.56 6.56 20.55
C LEU A 258 13.88 5.33 19.68
N LEU A 259 15.09 5.29 19.12
CA LEU A 259 15.56 4.22 18.24
C LEU A 259 16.90 3.65 18.75
N GLU A 260 17.15 2.39 18.45
CA GLU A 260 18.46 1.75 18.67
C GLU A 260 18.88 0.95 17.43
N PRO A 261 20.17 1.03 17.02
CA PRO A 261 20.64 0.27 15.88
C PRO A 261 20.77 -1.22 16.23
N LYS A 262 20.35 -2.08 15.30
CA LYS A 262 20.68 -3.50 15.31
C LYS A 262 21.99 -3.70 14.56
N LYS A 263 22.73 -4.73 14.99
CA LYS A 263 23.98 -5.10 14.33
C LYS A 263 23.76 -5.51 12.88
N GLN A 264 22.98 -6.58 12.70
CA GLN A 264 22.77 -7.16 11.38
C GLN A 264 21.41 -6.79 10.81
N LEU A 265 21.42 -6.50 9.50
CA LEU A 265 20.21 -6.52 8.71
C LEU A 265 19.84 -7.98 8.41
N LEU A 266 18.73 -8.45 8.98
CA LEU A 266 18.27 -9.83 8.78
C LEU A 266 17.31 -9.90 7.58
N GLN A 267 17.48 -10.91 6.73
CA GLN A 267 16.56 -11.20 5.64
C GLN A 267 15.86 -12.54 5.90
N GLU A 268 14.54 -12.52 5.99
CA GLU A 268 13.70 -13.70 6.17
C GLU A 268 12.65 -13.76 5.06
N HIS A 269 12.50 -14.91 4.41
CA HIS A 269 11.47 -15.13 3.37
C HIS A 269 11.42 -14.04 2.27
N ARG A 270 12.58 -13.49 1.88
CA ARG A 270 12.76 -12.36 0.93
C ARG A 270 12.36 -10.98 1.44
N HIS A 271 12.00 -10.84 2.71
CA HIS A 271 11.75 -9.56 3.36
C HIS A 271 12.93 -9.19 4.25
N TYR A 272 13.31 -7.92 4.25
CA TYR A 272 14.27 -7.41 5.21
C TYR A 272 13.54 -7.05 6.51
N GLN A 273 14.08 -7.50 7.64
CA GLN A 273 13.66 -6.99 8.93
C GLN A 273 14.29 -5.62 9.15
N SER A 274 13.59 -4.75 9.89
CA SER A 274 14.15 -3.46 10.26
C SER A 274 15.51 -3.59 10.94
N LYS A 275 16.47 -2.73 10.55
CA LYS A 275 17.78 -2.57 11.19
C LYS A 275 17.71 -1.68 12.45
N LEU A 276 16.53 -1.15 12.78
CA LEU A 276 16.32 -0.25 13.91
C LEU A 276 15.27 -0.83 14.88
N ASN A 277 15.65 -0.97 16.16
CA ASN A 277 14.71 -1.23 17.23
C ASN A 277 13.94 0.05 17.57
N LYS A 278 12.64 -0.07 17.78
CA LYS A 278 11.77 1.04 18.22
C LYS A 278 11.58 0.93 19.72
N LEU A 279 11.92 2.00 20.44
CA LEU A 279 11.74 2.09 21.89
C LEU A 279 10.39 2.72 22.26
N PHE A 280 9.41 2.58 21.37
CA PHE A 280 8.05 3.10 21.49
C PHE A 280 7.05 2.15 20.82
N TYR A 281 5.78 2.31 21.13
CA TYR A 281 4.72 1.50 20.51
C TYR A 281 4.45 1.94 19.07
N TRP A 282 4.40 0.97 18.17
CA TRP A 282 4.09 1.15 16.75
C TRP A 282 2.83 0.35 16.37
N PRO A 283 1.92 0.88 15.53
CA PRO A 283 1.95 2.20 14.87
C PRO A 283 1.73 3.36 15.84
N THR A 284 2.28 4.54 15.52
CA THR A 284 1.99 5.76 16.29
C THR A 284 0.56 6.24 15.98
N LYS A 285 -0.03 7.04 16.89
CA LYS A 285 -1.38 7.59 16.71
C LYS A 285 -1.55 8.39 15.42
N ASN A 286 -0.46 8.88 14.83
CA ASN A 286 -0.46 9.66 13.59
C ASN A 286 -0.65 8.79 12.33
N LEU A 287 -0.61 7.45 12.46
CA LEU A 287 -0.84 6.49 11.38
C LEU A 287 -2.22 5.81 11.42
N LEU A 288 -3.04 6.12 12.44
CA LEU A 288 -4.41 5.61 12.61
C LEU A 288 -5.43 6.68 12.23
#